data_AF-A0A2C5ZDI2-F1
#
_entry.id   AF-A0A2C5ZDI2-F1
#
_cell.length_a   1.000
_cell.length_b   1.000
_cell.length_c   1.000
_cell.angle_alpha   90.00
_cell.angle_beta   90.00
_cell.angle_gamma   90.00
#
_symmetry.space_group_name_H-M   'P 1'
#
loop_
_entity.id
_entity.type
_entity.pdbx_description
1 polymer ?
#
loop_
_entity_poly.entity_id
_entity_poly.type
_entity_poly.pdbx_seq_one_letter_code
_entity_poly.pdbx_strand_id
1 'polypeptide(L)'
;MPLVGGRFVFPDDGEDIKAHRWFKNFPWERINSITPPFIPHIRSMVDTHYFDESEPIADFSKSSCVQEGLPREQIRATLDEFRTTVQDLAMNFISVPFDSTRLRNADHEIDLATKLTVQERKMLKKFIRAYGRKERKRPRDILLRDESTKTIVMSERKRTAFMGYAWRRMRPEGYVVPAWTA
;
A
#
# COMPACT_ATOMS: atom_id res chain seq x y z
N MET A 1 28.47 1.72 -32.56
CA MET A 1 27.00 1.73 -32.55
C MET A 1 26.54 2.33 -31.23
N PRO A 2 26.11 3.61 -31.17
CA PRO A 2 25.69 4.21 -29.91
C PRO A 2 24.27 3.72 -29.55
N LEU A 3 24.07 3.41 -28.27
CA LEU A 3 22.79 2.99 -27.69
C LEU A 3 21.83 4.18 -27.67
N VAL A 4 20.77 4.12 -28.47
CA VAL A 4 19.72 5.13 -28.51
C VAL A 4 18.96 5.09 -27.19
N GLY A 5 19.09 6.15 -26.39
CA GLY A 5 18.35 6.32 -25.14
C GLY A 5 16.84 6.24 -25.42
N GLY A 6 16.18 5.33 -24.70
CA GLY A 6 14.75 5.06 -24.84
C GLY A 6 13.90 6.30 -24.56
N ARG A 7 13.40 6.93 -25.63
CA ARG A 7 12.21 7.76 -25.58
C ARG A 7 11.02 6.80 -25.59
N PHE A 8 10.34 6.66 -24.46
CA PHE A 8 9.14 5.83 -24.31
C PHE A 8 7.84 6.58 -24.61
N VAL A 9 7.96 7.78 -25.18
CA VAL A 9 6.83 8.63 -25.57
C VAL A 9 7.14 9.12 -26.97
N PHE A 10 6.43 8.57 -27.94
CA PHE A 10 6.52 9.00 -29.33
C PHE A 10 5.46 10.07 -29.61
N PRO A 11 5.67 10.96 -30.58
CA PRO A 11 4.58 11.78 -31.12
C PRO A 11 3.47 10.84 -31.63
N ASP A 12 2.21 11.16 -31.32
CA ASP A 12 1.03 10.40 -31.76
C ASP A 12 0.93 8.93 -31.29
N ASP A 13 1.66 8.55 -30.22
CA ASP A 13 1.76 7.18 -29.67
C ASP A 13 0.43 6.59 -29.14
N GLY A 14 -0.66 7.35 -29.18
CA GLY A 14 -2.00 6.91 -28.79
C GLY A 14 -3.04 6.93 -29.91
N GLU A 15 -2.69 7.36 -31.13
CA GLU A 15 -3.66 7.48 -32.23
C GLU A 15 -4.11 6.11 -32.78
N ASP A 16 -3.23 5.12 -32.74
CA ASP A 16 -3.55 3.73 -33.09
C ASP A 16 -4.61 3.13 -32.15
N ILE A 17 -4.49 3.39 -30.84
CA ILE A 17 -5.47 2.99 -29.83
C ILE A 17 -6.79 3.73 -30.07
N LYS A 18 -6.75 5.06 -30.31
CA LYS A 18 -7.96 5.86 -30.57
C LYS A 18 -8.70 5.44 -31.84
N ALA A 19 -7.97 5.02 -32.87
CA ALA A 19 -8.53 4.57 -34.16
C ALA A 19 -9.05 3.13 -34.15
N HIS A 20 -8.83 2.37 -33.07
CA HIS A 20 -9.28 0.99 -32.98
C HIS A 20 -10.81 0.86 -33.10
N ARG A 21 -11.28 -0.22 -33.73
CA ARG A 21 -12.70 -0.47 -34.02
C ARG A 21 -13.59 -0.48 -32.77
N TRP A 22 -13.02 -0.82 -31.61
CA TRP A 22 -13.71 -0.76 -30.31
C TRP A 22 -14.17 0.66 -29.95
N PHE A 23 -13.40 1.69 -30.33
CA PHE A 23 -13.70 3.10 -30.08
C PHE A 23 -14.30 3.81 -31.29
N LYS A 24 -14.89 3.07 -32.23
CA LYS A 24 -15.49 3.68 -33.42
C LYS A 24 -16.56 4.71 -33.00
N ASN A 25 -16.46 5.92 -33.54
CA ASN A 25 -17.32 7.07 -33.23
C ASN A 25 -17.21 7.57 -31.79
N PHE A 26 -16.16 7.20 -31.05
CA PHE A 26 -15.94 7.70 -29.71
C PHE A 26 -15.43 9.15 -29.77
N PRO A 27 -16.13 10.12 -29.14
CA PRO A 27 -15.80 11.54 -29.25
C PRO A 27 -14.66 11.94 -28.30
N TRP A 28 -13.43 11.54 -28.62
CA TRP A 28 -12.22 11.79 -27.81
C TRP A 28 -12.05 13.26 -27.38
N GLU A 29 -12.31 14.21 -28.28
CA GLU A 29 -12.18 15.66 -28.03
C GLU A 29 -13.16 16.23 -26.98
N ARG A 30 -14.27 15.52 -26.71
CA ARG A 30 -15.33 16.00 -25.82
C ARG A 30 -15.63 15.02 -24.69
N ILE A 31 -14.76 14.03 -24.47
CA ILE A 31 -14.95 12.98 -23.46
C ILE A 31 -15.20 13.56 -22.06
N ASN A 32 -14.56 14.69 -21.73
CA ASN A 32 -14.70 15.37 -20.45
C ASN A 32 -16.08 16.01 -20.21
N SER A 33 -16.85 16.23 -21.28
CA SER A 33 -18.15 16.89 -21.26
C SER A 33 -19.31 15.89 -21.32
N ILE A 34 -18.99 14.60 -21.52
CA ILE A 34 -19.97 13.53 -21.57
C ILE A 34 -20.30 13.12 -20.14
N THR A 35 -21.59 12.95 -19.85
CA THR A 35 -22.02 12.41 -18.57
C THR A 35 -21.49 10.99 -18.41
N PRO A 36 -20.70 10.70 -17.37
CA PRO A 36 -20.16 9.36 -17.17
C PRO A 36 -21.28 8.37 -16.85
N PRO A 37 -21.13 7.09 -17.22
CA PRO A 37 -22.15 6.06 -16.96
C PRO A 37 -22.32 5.77 -15.46
N PHE A 38 -21.33 6.11 -14.64
CA PHE A 38 -21.37 5.99 -13.20
C PHE A 38 -21.00 7.33 -12.56
N ILE A 39 -21.90 7.84 -11.72
CA ILE A 39 -21.71 9.06 -10.94
C ILE A 39 -21.62 8.65 -9.47
N PRO A 40 -20.49 8.86 -8.78
CA PRO A 40 -20.34 8.52 -7.38
C PRO A 40 -21.24 9.41 -6.49
N HIS A 41 -21.89 8.80 -5.50
CA HIS A 41 -22.77 9.48 -4.54
C HIS A 41 -21.95 9.99 -3.34
N ILE A 42 -21.44 11.22 -3.42
CA ILE A 42 -20.60 11.81 -2.37
C ILE A 42 -21.47 12.45 -1.29
N ARG A 43 -21.38 11.97 -0.04
CA ARG A 43 -22.17 12.47 1.10
C ARG A 43 -21.60 13.75 1.72
N SER A 44 -20.29 13.95 1.64
CA SER A 44 -19.58 15.06 2.30
C SER A 44 -18.17 15.24 1.71
N MET A 45 -17.53 16.37 2.00
CA MET A 45 -16.14 16.67 1.63
C MET A 45 -15.11 15.70 2.23
N VAL A 46 -15.49 14.98 3.29
CA VAL A 46 -14.66 13.95 3.95
C VAL A 46 -15.17 12.54 3.70
N ASP A 47 -16.06 12.36 2.73
CA ASP A 47 -16.62 11.06 2.41
C ASP A 47 -15.56 10.14 1.76
N THR A 48 -15.30 9.01 2.42
CA THR A 48 -14.28 8.03 2.03
C THR A 48 -14.87 6.67 1.68
N HIS A 49 -16.19 6.52 1.55
CA HIS A 49 -16.82 5.19 1.40
C HIS A 49 -16.53 4.48 0.06
N TYR A 50 -16.06 5.20 -0.97
CA TYR A 50 -15.57 4.60 -2.22
C TYR A 50 -14.10 4.16 -2.13
N PHE A 51 -13.42 4.48 -1.04
CA PHE A 51 -12.09 3.98 -0.74
C PHE A 51 -12.21 2.76 0.18
N ASP A 52 -11.39 1.74 -0.04
CA ASP A 52 -11.28 0.64 0.91
C ASP A 52 -10.91 1.21 2.29
N GLU A 53 -11.49 0.67 3.37
CA GLU A 53 -11.03 0.88 4.75
C GLU A 53 -9.62 0.29 4.89
N SER A 54 -8.63 0.98 4.31
CA SER A 54 -7.26 0.53 4.32
C SER A 54 -6.79 0.51 5.76
N GLU A 55 -6.05 -0.53 6.12
CA GLU A 55 -5.30 -0.56 7.37
C GLU A 55 -4.59 0.79 7.58
N PRO A 56 -4.49 1.28 8.83
CA PRO A 56 -3.74 2.50 9.13
C PRO A 56 -2.44 2.50 8.34
N ILE A 57 -2.17 3.57 7.58
CA ILE A 57 -0.97 3.70 6.76
C ILE A 57 0.21 3.48 7.70
N ALA A 58 0.80 2.29 7.66
CA ALA A 58 2.03 2.01 8.38
C ALA A 58 3.06 2.98 7.83
N ASP A 59 3.55 3.87 8.69
CA ASP A 59 4.49 4.92 8.34
C ASP A 59 5.73 4.28 7.70
N PHE A 60 5.78 4.30 6.35
CA PHE A 60 6.86 3.73 5.54
C PHE A 60 8.21 4.41 5.83
N SER A 61 8.21 5.50 6.61
CA SER A 61 9.41 6.22 7.07
C SER A 61 10.15 5.51 8.21
N LYS A 62 9.57 4.48 8.86
CA LYS A 62 10.34 3.60 9.75
C LYS A 62 11.23 2.69 8.91
N SER A 63 12.39 3.23 8.50
CA SER A 63 13.54 2.47 8.02
C SER A 63 13.74 1.25 8.92
N SER A 64 13.64 0.06 8.33
CA SER A 64 13.93 -1.26 8.90
C SER A 64 14.19 -1.30 10.41
N CYS A 65 13.16 -1.10 11.22
CA CYS A 65 13.12 -1.83 12.47
C CYS A 65 12.42 -3.14 12.11
N VAL A 66 13.13 -4.24 12.25
CA VAL A 66 12.53 -5.57 12.28
C VAL A 66 11.33 -5.44 13.21
N GLN A 67 10.11 -5.58 12.68
CA GLN A 67 8.99 -5.92 13.56
C GLN A 67 9.29 -7.34 14.00
N GLU A 68 10.15 -7.46 15.02
CA GLU A 68 10.23 -8.66 15.84
C GLU A 68 8.87 -8.72 16.50
N GLY A 69 7.94 -9.39 15.81
CA GLY A 69 6.69 -9.79 16.43
C GLY A 69 7.03 -10.47 17.75
N LEU A 70 6.19 -10.23 18.76
CA LEU A 70 6.40 -10.80 20.09
C LEU A 70 6.77 -12.28 20.00
N PRO A 71 7.67 -12.79 20.86
CA PRO A 71 8.05 -14.20 20.85
C PRO A 71 6.80 -15.07 20.85
N ARG A 72 6.80 -16.14 20.04
CA ARG A 72 5.63 -17.04 19.87
C ARG A 72 5.04 -17.50 21.21
N GLU A 73 5.86 -17.60 22.24
CA GLU A 73 5.48 -17.97 23.61
C GLU A 73 4.60 -16.91 24.28
N GLN A 74 4.93 -15.63 24.15
CA GLN A 74 4.11 -14.53 24.67
C GLN A 74 2.79 -14.39 23.90
N ILE A 75 2.81 -14.70 22.60
CA ILE A 75 1.60 -14.76 21.78
C ILE A 75 0.68 -15.92 22.23
N ARG A 76 1.25 -17.06 22.60
CA ARG A 76 0.48 -18.19 23.17
C ARG A 76 -0.12 -17.83 24.52
N ALA A 77 0.64 -17.17 25.40
CA ALA A 77 0.15 -16.74 26.70
C ALA A 77 -1.00 -15.73 26.62
N THR A 78 -1.01 -14.85 25.60
CA THR A 78 -2.13 -13.93 25.36
C THR A 78 -3.38 -14.60 24.80
N LEU A 79 -3.25 -15.80 24.22
CA LEU A 79 -4.37 -16.56 23.69
C LEU A 79 -4.95 -17.57 24.69
N ASP A 80 -4.32 -17.77 25.84
CA ASP A 80 -4.65 -18.84 26.81
C ASP A 80 -6.05 -18.69 27.42
N GLU A 81 -6.57 -17.45 27.49
CA GLU A 81 -7.93 -17.15 27.95
C GLU A 81 -9.03 -17.63 26.98
N PHE A 82 -8.68 -17.94 25.72
CA PHE A 82 -9.63 -18.29 24.68
C PHE A 82 -9.76 -19.80 24.46
N ARG A 83 -10.85 -20.21 23.80
CA ARG A 83 -11.09 -21.61 23.42
C ARG A 83 -9.97 -22.11 22.50
N THR A 84 -9.55 -23.36 22.68
CA THR A 84 -8.51 -24.02 21.86
C THR A 84 -8.73 -23.85 20.36
N THR A 85 -9.98 -23.96 19.89
CA THR A 85 -10.34 -23.75 18.48
C THR A 85 -10.01 -22.34 17.95
N VAL A 86 -10.13 -21.32 18.80
CA VAL A 86 -9.80 -19.93 18.46
C VAL A 86 -8.28 -19.73 18.49
N GLN A 87 -7.60 -20.36 19.46
CA GLN A 87 -6.14 -20.33 19.56
C GLN A 87 -5.48 -20.93 18.31
N ASP A 88 -5.97 -22.09 17.86
CA ASP A 88 -5.46 -22.78 16.67
C ASP A 88 -5.65 -21.93 15.41
N LEU A 89 -6.84 -21.34 15.23
CA LEU A 89 -7.11 -20.43 14.11
C LEU A 89 -6.19 -19.21 14.15
N ALA A 90 -6.05 -18.58 15.32
CA ALA A 90 -5.17 -17.42 15.51
C ALA A 90 -3.72 -17.75 15.13
N MET A 91 -3.21 -18.90 15.58
CA MET A 91 -1.87 -19.38 15.26
C MET A 91 -1.70 -19.68 13.77
N ASN A 92 -2.71 -20.27 13.13
CA ASN A 92 -2.70 -20.53 11.70
C ASN A 92 -2.63 -19.25 10.88
N PHE A 93 -3.43 -18.23 11.23
CA PHE A 93 -3.45 -16.95 10.51
C PHE A 93 -2.14 -16.16 10.63
N ILE A 94 -1.40 -16.25 11.74
CA ILE A 94 -0.12 -15.54 11.92
C ILE A 94 1.11 -16.33 11.46
N SER A 95 0.94 -17.62 11.12
CA SER A 95 2.06 -18.51 10.78
C SER A 95 2.82 -18.06 9.53
N VAL A 96 2.12 -17.49 8.55
CA VAL A 96 2.67 -17.02 7.28
C VAL A 96 2.47 -15.50 7.17
N PRO A 97 3.40 -14.76 6.55
CA PRO A 97 3.19 -13.34 6.30
C PRO A 97 1.93 -13.06 5.47
N PHE A 98 1.23 -11.97 5.79
CA PHE A 98 0.01 -11.56 5.09
C PHE A 98 0.29 -10.39 4.14
N ASP A 99 -0.33 -10.42 2.96
CA ASP A 99 -0.51 -9.24 2.13
C ASP A 99 -1.96 -8.71 2.27
N SER A 100 -2.29 -7.63 1.54
CA SER A 100 -3.64 -7.05 1.60
C SER A 100 -4.72 -8.02 1.10
N THR A 101 -4.40 -8.90 0.14
CA THR A 101 -5.37 -9.85 -0.41
C THR A 101 -5.64 -11.00 0.56
N ARG A 102 -4.59 -11.58 1.15
CA ARG A 102 -4.70 -12.64 2.16
C ARG A 102 -5.37 -12.17 3.43
N LEU A 103 -5.11 -10.94 3.88
CA LEU A 103 -5.80 -10.40 5.04
C LEU A 103 -7.31 -10.28 4.79
N ARG A 104 -7.72 -9.83 3.60
CA ARG A 104 -9.14 -9.76 3.22
C ARG A 104 -9.78 -11.15 3.12
N ASN A 105 -9.07 -12.12 2.56
CA ASN A 105 -9.55 -13.50 2.51
C ASN A 105 -9.70 -14.09 3.92
N ALA A 106 -8.74 -13.83 4.81
CA ALA A 106 -8.81 -14.25 6.20
C ALA A 106 -9.98 -13.58 6.93
N ASP A 107 -10.18 -12.27 6.77
CA ASP A 107 -11.32 -11.55 7.36
C ASP A 107 -12.66 -12.16 6.90
N HIS A 108 -12.78 -12.50 5.61
CA HIS A 108 -13.97 -13.14 5.05
C HIS A 108 -14.16 -14.58 5.56
N GLU A 109 -13.09 -15.36 5.66
CA GLU A 109 -13.11 -16.72 6.24
C GLU A 109 -13.56 -16.69 7.70
N ILE A 110 -13.10 -15.70 8.47
CA ILE A 110 -13.53 -15.47 9.86
C ILE A 110 -15.01 -15.10 9.93
N ASP A 111 -15.52 -14.28 9.01
CA ASP A 111 -16.94 -13.90 8.99
C ASP A 111 -17.87 -15.07 8.66
N LEU A 112 -17.45 -15.96 7.75
CA LEU A 112 -18.19 -17.17 7.40
C LEU A 112 -18.13 -18.27 8.47
N ALA A 113 -17.20 -18.17 9.43
CA ALA A 113 -17.04 -19.18 10.47
C ALA A 113 -18.22 -19.16 11.46
N THR A 114 -19.15 -20.11 11.27
CA THR A 114 -20.34 -20.31 12.11
C THR A 114 -20.03 -20.77 13.53
N LYS A 115 -18.85 -21.36 13.74
CA LYS A 115 -18.37 -21.85 15.04
C LYS A 115 -17.87 -20.73 15.97
N LEU A 116 -17.72 -19.51 15.46
CA LEU A 116 -17.23 -18.36 16.21
C LEU A 116 -18.40 -17.44 16.63
N THR A 117 -18.27 -16.83 17.80
CA THR A 117 -19.13 -15.73 18.22
C THR A 117 -18.72 -14.42 17.55
N VAL A 118 -19.60 -13.41 17.59
CA VAL A 118 -19.31 -12.07 17.05
C VAL A 118 -18.07 -11.45 17.71
N GLN A 119 -17.90 -11.66 19.02
CA GLN A 119 -16.75 -11.15 19.76
C GLN A 119 -15.46 -11.86 19.37
N GLU A 120 -15.48 -13.19 19.25
CA GLU A 120 -14.31 -13.97 18.83
C GLU A 120 -13.87 -13.60 17.41
N ARG A 121 -14.82 -13.40 16.48
CA ARG A 121 -14.51 -12.90 15.12
C ARG A 121 -13.81 -11.55 15.16
N LYS A 122 -14.36 -10.59 15.90
CA LYS A 122 -13.79 -9.23 16.03
C LYS A 122 -12.40 -9.26 16.68
N MET A 123 -12.23 -10.09 17.71
CA MET A 123 -10.95 -10.28 18.38
C MET A 123 -9.91 -10.87 17.42
N LEU A 124 -10.25 -11.94 16.70
CA LEU A 124 -9.35 -12.62 15.78
C LEU A 124 -8.86 -11.69 14.65
N LYS A 125 -9.77 -10.88 14.10
CA LYS A 125 -9.46 -9.81 13.15
C LYS A 125 -8.46 -8.79 13.72
N LYS A 126 -8.64 -8.37 14.97
CA LYS A 126 -7.72 -7.45 15.66
C LYS A 126 -6.38 -8.12 15.95
N PHE A 127 -6.39 -9.40 16.34
CA PHE A 127 -5.22 -10.19 16.65
C PHE A 127 -4.31 -10.38 15.43
N ILE A 128 -4.87 -10.75 14.27
CA ILE A 128 -4.11 -10.91 13.03
C ILE A 128 -3.41 -9.60 12.64
N ARG A 129 -4.11 -8.47 12.78
CA ARG A 129 -3.55 -7.14 12.50
C ARG A 129 -2.46 -6.73 13.49
N ALA A 130 -2.54 -7.18 14.75
CA ALA A 130 -1.57 -6.83 15.80
C ALA A 130 -0.33 -7.72 15.80
N TYR A 131 -0.48 -9.02 15.53
CA TYR A 131 0.57 -10.03 15.69
C TYR A 131 1.02 -10.69 14.39
N GLY A 132 0.23 -10.61 13.32
CA GLY A 132 0.64 -11.14 12.03
C GLY A 132 1.75 -10.29 11.43
N ARG A 133 2.60 -10.91 10.61
CA ARG A 133 3.69 -10.22 9.91
C ARG A 133 3.22 -9.79 8.52
N LYS A 134 3.34 -8.51 8.20
CA LYS A 134 3.06 -8.02 6.85
C LYS A 134 4.12 -8.50 5.87
N GLU A 135 3.71 -9.04 4.74
CA GLU A 135 4.59 -9.47 3.67
C GLU A 135 5.35 -8.26 3.11
N ARG A 136 6.68 -8.37 3.06
CA ARG A 136 7.53 -7.29 2.56
C ARG A 136 7.38 -7.22 1.05
N LYS A 137 6.79 -6.12 0.56
CA LYS A 137 6.77 -5.83 -0.87
C LYS A 137 8.20 -5.61 -1.36
N ARG A 138 8.61 -6.38 -2.37
CA ARG A 138 9.89 -6.20 -3.07
C ARG A 138 9.97 -4.82 -3.72
N PRO A 139 11.14 -4.15 -3.72
CA PRO A 139 11.34 -2.92 -4.46
C PRO A 139 10.90 -3.09 -5.93
N ARG A 140 10.09 -2.13 -6.42
CA ARG A 140 9.58 -2.15 -7.80
C ARG A 140 10.73 -2.10 -8.80
N ASP A 141 11.71 -1.24 -8.52
CA ASP A 141 12.95 -1.15 -9.26
C ASP A 141 13.82 -2.39 -9.05
N ILE A 142 14.26 -2.96 -10.16
CA ILE A 142 15.10 -4.16 -10.23
C ILE A 142 16.47 -3.89 -9.57
N LEU A 143 17.04 -2.70 -9.76
CA LEU A 143 18.37 -2.36 -9.21
C LEU A 143 18.38 -2.19 -7.69
N LEU A 144 17.21 -1.99 -7.07
CA LEU A 144 17.05 -1.94 -5.63
C LEU A 144 16.81 -3.32 -4.99
N ARG A 145 16.70 -4.38 -5.80
CA ARG A 145 16.49 -5.75 -5.30
C ARG A 145 17.80 -6.42 -4.90
N ASP A 146 18.89 -6.09 -5.58
CA ASP A 146 20.20 -6.62 -5.24
C ASP A 146 20.84 -5.81 -4.11
N GLU A 147 21.33 -6.50 -3.09
CA GLU A 147 21.89 -5.86 -1.90
C GLU A 147 23.21 -5.14 -2.24
N SER A 148 23.95 -5.60 -3.26
CA SER A 148 25.20 -4.99 -3.67
C SER A 148 25.00 -3.62 -4.35
N THR A 149 23.98 -3.48 -5.19
CA THR A 149 23.74 -2.27 -6.00
C THR A 149 22.80 -1.28 -5.32
N LYS A 150 21.93 -1.73 -4.41
CA LYS A 150 20.86 -0.94 -3.79
C LYS A 150 21.35 0.36 -3.16
N THR A 151 22.43 0.32 -2.40
CA THR A 151 22.96 1.52 -1.71
C THR A 151 23.42 2.58 -2.70
N ILE A 152 24.16 2.16 -3.73
CA ILE A 152 24.72 3.04 -4.77
C ILE A 152 23.59 3.67 -5.59
N VAL A 153 22.61 2.87 -6.01
CA VAL A 153 21.46 3.32 -6.80
C VAL A 153 20.61 4.31 -6.00
N MET A 154 20.39 4.03 -4.71
CA MET A 154 19.67 4.96 -3.83
C MET A 154 20.42 6.27 -3.64
N SER A 155 21.75 6.25 -3.47
CA SER A 155 22.53 7.48 -3.34
C SER A 155 22.50 8.31 -4.61
N GLU A 156 22.62 7.66 -5.77
CA GLU A 156 22.62 8.35 -7.06
C GLU A 156 21.25 8.99 -7.32
N ARG A 157 20.16 8.28 -7.04
CA ARG A 157 18.81 8.84 -7.15
C ARG A 157 18.58 10.04 -6.25
N LYS A 158 19.09 10.01 -5.02
CA LYS A 158 18.98 11.18 -4.12
C LYS A 158 19.77 12.37 -4.66
N ARG A 159 20.92 12.11 -5.29
CA ARG A 159 21.80 13.12 -5.88
C ARG A 159 21.21 13.76 -7.13
N THR A 160 20.54 12.96 -7.97
CA THR A 160 19.93 13.41 -9.24
C THR A 160 18.45 13.79 -9.11
N ALA A 161 17.78 13.46 -8.00
CA ALA A 161 16.43 13.94 -7.73
C ALA A 161 16.44 15.48 -7.65
N PHE A 162 15.43 16.10 -8.25
CA PHE A 162 15.26 17.55 -8.29
C PHE A 162 15.53 18.18 -6.90
N MET A 163 16.50 19.10 -6.84
CA MET A 163 16.84 19.84 -5.63
C MET A 163 15.58 20.56 -5.10
N GLY A 164 15.17 20.24 -3.87
CA GLY A 164 14.03 20.89 -3.19
C GLY A 164 12.89 19.97 -2.75
N TYR A 165 12.81 18.74 -3.26
CA TYR A 165 11.76 17.77 -2.87
C TYR A 165 12.20 16.73 -1.82
N ALA A 166 13.32 16.97 -1.14
CA ALA A 166 13.66 16.18 0.04
C ALA A 166 12.65 16.48 1.15
N TRP A 167 11.64 15.63 1.30
CA TRP A 167 10.65 15.72 2.35
C TRP A 167 11.35 15.71 3.71
N ARG A 168 11.42 16.88 4.36
CA ARG A 168 11.82 17.01 5.76
C ARG A 168 10.55 17.15 6.56
N ARG A 169 10.38 16.33 7.60
CA ARG A 169 9.27 16.49 8.56
C ARG A 169 9.25 17.95 9.00
N MET A 170 8.09 18.61 8.88
CA MET A 170 7.93 19.97 9.42
C MET A 170 8.27 19.94 10.91
N ARG A 171 9.10 20.89 11.34
CA ARG A 171 9.32 21.08 12.78
C ARG A 171 7.99 21.55 13.41
N PRO A 172 7.73 21.29 14.69
CA PRO A 172 6.52 21.76 15.36
C PRO A 172 6.27 23.27 15.17
N GLU A 173 7.34 24.03 14.96
CA GLU A 173 7.33 25.49 14.78
C GLU A 173 7.13 25.95 13.32
N GLY A 174 6.96 25.04 12.35
CA GLY A 174 6.74 25.36 10.93
C GLY A 174 8.02 25.63 10.12
N TYR A 175 7.85 26.12 8.87
CA TYR A 175 8.97 26.53 8.01
C TYR A 175 9.43 27.94 8.40
N VAL A 176 10.60 28.06 9.02
CA VAL A 176 11.29 29.36 9.11
C VAL A 176 11.91 29.63 7.74
N VAL A 177 11.37 30.63 7.04
CA VAL A 177 11.96 31.11 5.78
C VAL A 177 13.37 31.62 6.08
N PRO A 178 14.43 31.12 5.42
CA PRO A 178 15.75 31.69 5.59
C PRO A 178 15.71 33.15 5.15
N ALA A 179 16.13 34.06 6.01
CA ALA A 179 16.42 35.42 5.60
C ALA A 179 17.57 35.35 4.59
N TRP A 180 17.28 35.60 3.32
CA TRP A 180 18.29 35.79 2.31
C TRP A 180 19.09 37.03 2.70
N THR A 181 20.34 36.84 3.07
CA THR A 181 21.29 37.95 3.17
C THR A 181 21.78 38.22 1.75
N ALA A 182 21.57 39.46 1.30
CA ALA A 182 22.07 39.98 0.04
C ALA A 182 23.59 40.23 0.12
#